data_AF-A0A938ZEH1-F1
#
_entry.id   AF-A0A938ZEH1-F1
#
_cell.length_a   1.000
_cell.length_b   1.000
_cell.length_c   1.000
_cell.angle_alpha   90.00
_cell.angle_beta   90.00
_cell.angle_gamma   90.00
#
_symmetry.space_group_name_H-M   'P 1'
#
loop_
_entity.id
_entity.type
_entity.pdbx_description
1 polymer ?
#
loop_
_entity_poly.entity_id
_entity_poly.type
_entity_poly.pdbx_seq_one_letter_code
_entity_poly.pdbx_strand_id
1 'polypeptide(L)'
;MGQPIMISMSDIMLLAGAIVTISAAVKVVCEAIERIRKPNKTQDARIAELESKSVKDFNRLNKLEEGNIVTQRALLALLAHGIDGNDIEAMRKAKAELTDYLIER
;
A
#
# COMPACT_ATOMS: atom_id res chain seq x y z
N MET A 1 -35.53 45.03 -47.28
CA MET A 1 -36.77 44.40 -46.78
C MET A 1 -36.37 43.35 -45.74
N GLY A 2 -36.23 43.74 -44.47
CA GLY A 2 -36.00 42.79 -43.37
C GLY A 2 -37.35 42.43 -42.77
N GLN A 3 -37.74 41.16 -42.83
CA GLN A 3 -38.95 40.72 -42.15
C GLN A 3 -38.71 40.71 -40.62
N PRO A 4 -39.64 41.22 -39.81
CA PRO A 4 -39.51 41.19 -38.36
C PRO A 4 -39.55 39.73 -37.89
N ILE A 5 -38.51 39.29 -37.21
CA ILE A 5 -38.46 37.97 -36.58
C ILE A 5 -39.51 37.95 -35.47
N MET A 6 -40.65 37.33 -35.74
CA MET A 6 -41.71 37.09 -34.75
C MET A 6 -41.27 35.92 -33.88
N ILE A 7 -40.48 36.19 -32.83
CA ILE A 7 -40.13 35.17 -31.83
C ILE A 7 -41.40 34.85 -31.04
N SER A 8 -41.95 33.65 -31.23
CA SER A 8 -43.11 33.19 -30.48
C SER A 8 -42.70 32.83 -29.05
N MET A 9 -43.61 33.00 -28.08
CA MET A 9 -43.43 32.57 -26.69
C MET A 9 -43.02 31.08 -26.61
N SER A 10 -43.51 30.26 -27.54
CA SER A 10 -43.15 28.84 -27.68
C SER A 10 -41.67 28.62 -27.98
N ASP A 11 -41.06 29.49 -28.80
CA ASP A 11 -39.67 29.34 -29.25
C ASP A 11 -38.70 29.65 -28.11
N ILE A 12 -39.06 30.64 -27.28
CA ILE A 12 -38.32 30.99 -26.06
C ILE A 12 -38.40 29.85 -25.04
N MET A 13 -39.58 29.24 -24.86
CA MET A 13 -39.76 28.11 -23.94
C MET A 13 -39.00 26.85 -24.40
N LEU A 14 -38.97 26.56 -25.70
CA LEU A 14 -38.20 25.46 -26.27
C LEU A 14 -36.70 25.63 -26.04
N LEU A 15 -36.17 26.82 -26.29
CA LEU A 15 -34.75 27.13 -26.05
C LEU A 15 -34.39 27.04 -24.57
N ALA A 16 -35.22 27.60 -23.69
CA ALA A 16 -35.01 27.54 -22.24
C ALA A 16 -35.06 26.09 -21.72
N GLY A 17 -36.01 25.29 -22.20
CA GLY A 17 -36.11 23.87 -21.87
C GLY A 17 -34.89 23.08 -22.33
N ALA A 18 -34.39 23.34 -23.54
CA ALA A 18 -33.18 22.70 -24.07
C ALA A 18 -31.93 23.03 -23.25
N ILE A 19 -31.75 24.29 -22.82
CA ILE A 19 -30.60 24.69 -21.99
C ILE A 19 -30.65 24.00 -20.62
N VAL A 20 -31.83 23.93 -20.00
CA VAL A 20 -32.01 23.29 -18.68
C VAL A 20 -31.72 21.79 -18.75
N THR A 21 -32.20 21.09 -19.78
CA THR A 21 -31.98 19.65 -19.93
C THR A 21 -30.51 19.32 -20.21
N ILE A 22 -29.83 20.10 -21.06
CA ILE A 22 -28.40 19.93 -21.32
C ILE A 22 -27.58 20.18 -20.04
N SER A 23 -27.91 21.23 -19.29
CA SER A 23 -27.21 21.56 -18.04
C SER A 23 -27.38 20.46 -17.00
N ALA A 24 -28.58 19.89 -16.87
CA ALA A 24 -28.85 18.77 -15.99
C ALA A 24 -28.06 17.51 -16.43
N ALA A 25 -28.02 17.21 -17.73
CA ALA A 25 -27.28 16.08 -18.26
C ALA A 25 -25.76 16.20 -18.01
N VAL A 26 -25.17 17.37 -18.24
CA VAL A 26 -23.75 17.63 -17.97
C VAL A 26 -23.43 17.42 -16.49
N LYS A 27 -24.28 17.93 -15.59
CA LYS A 27 -24.10 17.77 -14.14
C LYS A 27 -24.08 16.29 -13.73
N VAL A 28 -25.02 15.49 -14.24
CA VAL A 28 -25.08 14.04 -13.95
C VAL A 28 -23.81 13.33 -14.45
N VAL A 29 -23.31 13.69 -15.63
CA VAL A 29 -22.08 13.11 -16.18
C VAL A 29 -20.85 13.49 -15.34
N CYS A 30 -20.73 14.75 -14.93
CA CYS A 30 -19.64 15.21 -14.06
C CYS A 30 -19.67 14.50 -12.70
N GLU A 31 -20.84 14.40 -12.07
CA GLU A 31 -21.00 13.69 -10.79
C GLU A 31 -20.69 12.19 -10.92
N ALA A 32 -21.09 11.56 -12.03
CA ALA A 32 -20.75 10.15 -12.30
C ALA A 32 -19.24 9.94 -12.46
N ILE A 33 -18.55 10.81 -13.21
CA ILE A 33 -17.09 10.75 -13.39
C ILE A 33 -16.37 10.95 -12.05
N GLU A 34 -16.79 11.93 -11.25
CA GLU A 34 -16.21 12.15 -9.91
C GLU A 34 -16.43 10.95 -8.99
N ARG A 35 -17.62 10.35 -9.02
CA ARG A 35 -17.96 9.18 -8.21
C ARG A 35 -17.18 7.94 -8.62
N ILE A 36 -16.80 7.81 -9.89
CA ILE A 36 -15.89 6.76 -10.37
C ILE A 36 -14.43 7.06 -10.02
N ARG A 37 -14.03 8.35 -9.95
CA ARG A 37 -12.64 8.74 -9.67
C ARG A 37 -12.28 8.77 -8.18
N LYS A 38 -13.24 9.08 -7.30
CA LYS A 38 -13.08 9.04 -5.83
C LYS A 38 -12.64 7.68 -5.28
N PRO A 39 -13.23 6.52 -5.66
CA PRO A 39 -12.79 5.23 -5.16
C PRO A 39 -11.34 4.94 -5.53
N ASN A 40 -10.88 5.34 -6.73
CA ASN A 40 -9.50 5.12 -7.16
C ASN A 40 -8.50 5.84 -6.25
N LYS A 41 -8.70 7.13 -5.94
CA LYS A 41 -7.77 7.85 -5.05
C LYS A 41 -7.70 7.26 -3.64
N THR A 42 -8.83 6.81 -3.11
CA THR A 42 -8.87 6.18 -1.78
C THR A 42 -8.28 4.77 -1.79
N GLN A 43 -8.39 4.05 -2.90
CA GLN A 43 -7.78 2.73 -3.07
C GLN A 43 -6.27 2.87 -3.27
N ASP A 44 -5.81 3.80 -4.09
CA ASP A 44 -4.39 4.07 -4.33
C ASP A 44 -3.67 4.41 -3.02
N ALA A 45 -4.28 5.26 -2.18
CA ALA A 45 -3.72 5.60 -0.88
C ALA A 45 -3.61 4.38 0.06
N ARG A 46 -4.63 3.51 0.06
CA ARG A 46 -4.63 2.26 0.84
C ARG A 46 -3.60 1.26 0.32
N ILE A 47 -3.47 1.14 -1.00
CA ILE A 47 -2.47 0.27 -1.63
C ILE A 47 -1.06 0.76 -1.28
N ALA A 48 -0.79 2.06 -1.41
CA ALA A 48 0.50 2.64 -1.04
C ALA A 48 0.83 2.43 0.44
N GLU A 49 -0.16 2.56 1.34
CA GLU A 49 0.03 2.27 2.76
C GLU A 49 0.33 0.78 3.01
N LEU A 50 -0.38 -0.13 2.35
CA LEU A 50 -0.16 -1.57 2.44
C LEU A 50 1.20 -1.97 1.88
N GLU A 51 1.64 -1.40 0.76
CA GLU A 51 2.97 -1.62 0.20
C GLU A 51 4.06 -1.14 1.16
N SER A 52 3.90 0.04 1.75
CA SER A 52 4.85 0.56 2.75
C SER A 52 4.94 -0.36 3.98
N LYS A 53 3.80 -0.85 4.47
CA LYS A 53 3.76 -1.82 5.59
C LYS A 53 4.41 -3.15 5.20
N SER A 54 4.10 -3.66 4.00
CA SER A 54 4.65 -4.91 3.48
C SER A 54 6.18 -4.87 3.40
N VAL A 55 6.76 -3.79 2.86
CA VAL A 55 8.22 -3.62 2.80
C VAL A 55 8.84 -3.57 4.20
N LYS A 56 8.20 -2.85 5.14
CA LYS A 56 8.68 -2.79 6.53
C LYS A 56 8.62 -4.16 7.20
N ASP A 57 7.54 -4.91 7.02
CA ASP A 57 7.39 -6.24 7.58
C ASP A 57 8.36 -7.24 6.96
N PHE A 58 8.57 -7.19 5.64
CA PHE A 58 9.57 -8.01 4.96
C PHE A 58 10.98 -7.78 5.54
N ASN A 59 11.38 -6.51 5.68
CA ASN A 59 12.67 -6.18 6.30
C ASN A 59 12.76 -6.62 7.76
N ARG A 60 11.65 -6.54 8.52
CA ARG A 60 11.59 -7.01 9.90
C ARG A 60 11.72 -8.53 9.98
N LEU A 61 11.07 -9.26 9.08
CA LEU A 61 11.13 -10.72 9.02
C LEU A 61 12.53 -11.21 8.65
N ASN A 62 13.18 -10.60 7.67
CA ASN A 62 14.57 -10.95 7.32
C ASN A 62 15.52 -10.80 8.51
N LYS A 63 15.39 -9.69 9.28
CA LYS A 63 16.18 -9.49 10.50
C LYS A 63 15.89 -10.53 11.58
N LEU A 64 14.62 -10.97 11.70
CA LEU A 64 14.26 -12.04 12.64
C LEU A 64 14.81 -13.39 12.19
N GLU A 65 14.81 -13.67 10.89
CA GLU A 65 15.36 -14.90 10.33
C GLU A 65 16.87 -14.99 10.56
N GLU A 66 17.62 -13.91 10.31
CA GLU A 66 19.05 -13.83 10.61
C GLU A 66 19.34 -14.13 12.09
N GLY A 67 18.59 -13.51 13.01
CA GLY A 67 18.75 -13.75 14.45
C GLY A 67 18.37 -15.17 14.86
N ASN A 68 17.35 -15.75 14.23
CA ASN A 68 16.96 -17.15 14.46
C ASN A 68 18.07 -18.11 14.01
N ILE A 69 18.71 -17.88 12.87
CA ILE A 69 19.82 -18.73 12.38
C ILE A 69 20.98 -18.70 13.39
N VAL A 70 21.38 -17.52 13.86
CA VAL A 70 22.46 -17.38 14.84
C VAL A 70 22.09 -18.05 16.17
N THR A 71 20.85 -17.88 16.62
CA THR A 71 20.34 -18.52 17.85
C THR A 71 20.31 -20.05 17.72
N GLN A 72 19.85 -20.59 16.58
CA GLN A 72 19.82 -22.02 16.31
C GLN A 72 21.22 -22.63 16.27
N ARG A 73 22.21 -21.92 15.70
CA ARG A 73 23.62 -22.33 15.74
C ARG A 73 24.16 -22.39 17.16
N ALA A 74 23.85 -21.39 17.99
CA ALA A 74 24.22 -21.40 19.40
C ALA A 74 23.58 -22.56 20.18
N LEU A 75 22.28 -22.82 19.95
CA LEU A 75 21.58 -23.97 20.53
C LEU A 75 22.17 -25.31 20.08
N LEU A 76 22.51 -25.44 18.80
CA LEU A 76 23.14 -26.65 18.27
C LEU A 76 24.50 -26.91 18.92
N ALA A 77 25.34 -25.87 19.07
CA ALA A 77 26.64 -25.99 19.72
C ALA A 77 26.50 -26.34 21.21
N LEU A 78 25.49 -25.79 21.91
CA LEU A 78 25.15 -26.16 23.28
C LEU A 78 24.75 -27.63 23.41
N LEU A 79 23.90 -28.12 22.50
CA LEU A 79 23.47 -29.52 22.48
C LEU A 79 24.63 -30.47 22.18
N ALA A 80 25.46 -30.16 21.18
CA ALA A 80 26.63 -30.96 20.82
C ALA A 80 27.60 -31.06 22.00
N HIS A 81 27.90 -29.93 22.67
CA HIS A 81 28.76 -29.94 23.85
C HIS A 81 28.15 -30.73 25.02
N GLY A 82 26.85 -30.62 25.26
CA GLY A 82 26.16 -31.38 26.31
C GLY A 82 26.13 -32.90 26.08
N ILE A 83 26.23 -33.34 24.82
CA ILE A 83 26.26 -34.76 24.45
C ILE A 83 27.70 -35.30 24.40
N ASP A 84 28.59 -34.60 23.70
CA ASP A 84 29.95 -35.08 23.39
C ASP A 84 31.00 -34.66 24.42
N GLY A 85 30.71 -33.65 25.26
CA GLY A 85 31.55 -33.19 26.37
C GLY A 85 32.87 -32.51 25.99
N ASN A 86 33.30 -32.55 24.71
CA ASN A 86 34.62 -32.09 24.28
C ASN A 86 34.59 -30.95 23.24
N ASP A 87 33.41 -30.47 22.84
CA ASP A 87 33.27 -29.53 21.72
C ASP A 87 33.28 -28.04 22.15
N ILE A 88 34.29 -27.69 22.97
CA ILE A 88 34.47 -26.34 23.53
C ILE A 88 34.74 -25.29 22.44
N GLU A 89 35.37 -25.71 21.34
CA GLU A 89 35.72 -24.83 20.23
C GLU A 89 34.50 -24.41 19.42
N ALA A 90 33.60 -25.35 19.10
CA ALA A 90 32.31 -25.06 18.48
C ALA A 90 31.44 -24.14 19.35
N MET A 91 31.41 -24.37 20.66
CA MET A 91 30.74 -23.50 21.62
C MET A 91 31.32 -22.08 21.67
N ARG A 92 32.65 -21.95 21.65
CA ARG A 92 33.32 -20.64 21.67
C ARG A 92 33.00 -19.86 20.39
N LYS A 93 33.01 -20.54 19.24
CA LYS A 93 32.64 -19.94 17.95
C LYS A 93 31.18 -19.48 17.94
N ALA A 94 30.25 -20.34 18.36
CA ALA A 94 28.83 -19.97 18.38
C ALA A 94 28.53 -18.83 19.37
N LYS A 95 29.25 -18.77 20.51
CA LYS A 95 29.20 -17.64 21.43
C LYS A 95 29.69 -16.35 20.78
N ALA A 96 30.82 -16.40 20.04
CA ALA A 96 31.34 -15.23 19.32
C ALA A 96 30.34 -14.74 18.27
N GLU A 97 29.84 -15.64 17.42
CA GLU A 97 28.83 -15.31 16.40
C GLU A 97 27.56 -14.68 17.01
N LEU A 98 27.07 -15.20 18.13
CA LEU A 98 25.93 -14.63 18.83
C LEU A 98 26.25 -13.27 19.47
N THR A 99 27.45 -13.10 20.00
CA THR A 99 27.88 -11.84 20.61
C THR A 99 28.03 -10.75 19.55
N ASP A 100 28.67 -11.07 18.43
CA ASP A 100 28.85 -10.15 17.31
C ASP A 100 27.49 -9.74 16.74
N TYR A 101 26.56 -10.69 16.53
CA TYR A 101 25.20 -10.38 16.09
C TYR A 101 24.43 -9.46 17.07
N LEU A 102 24.68 -9.57 18.37
CA LEU A 102 24.03 -8.73 19.39
C LEU A 102 24.69 -7.36 19.57
N ILE A 103 25.97 -7.21 19.24
CA ILE A 103 26.73 -5.94 19.35
C ILE A 103 26.64 -5.13 18.05
N GLU A 104 26.66 -5.78 16.89
CA GLU A 104 26.57 -5.13 15.57
C GLU A 104 25.15 -4.67 15.21
N ARG A 105 24.17 -4.97 16.07
CA ARG A 105 22.75 -4.60 15.92
C ARG A 105 22.36 -3.41 16.78
#